data_AF-A0A6C0REE4-F1
#
_entry.id   AF-A0A6C0REE4-F1
#
_cell.length_a   1.000
_cell.length_b   1.000
_cell.length_c   1.000
_cell.angle_alpha   90.00
_cell.angle_beta   90.00
_cell.angle_gamma   90.00
#
_symmetry.space_group_name_H-M   'P 1'
#
loop_
_entity.id
_entity.type
_entity.pdbx_description
1 polymer ?
#
loop_
_entity_poly.entity_id
_entity_poly.type
_entity_poly.pdbx_seq_one_letter_code
_entity_poly.pdbx_strand_id
1 'polypeptide(L)'
;MFFYGAGCIKGKTDHVVSEPLQKLFPEATVFVEDDILGAARALLGKSSGIACILGTGTNSCFYNGAEITDKVPTLGFILGDEGSGAYLGKLFINDYFKRAIPEDLKQKMENELHLKLADVLNAVYREEYPSRYLAKFSVFLSENKNHIYVQNLIKRSFTDFFFKNIERYNSFEKYTVNFVGSIAFHYSDLLKEVAFNREIRIGNIIDKPINGLKKYHTNL
;
A
#
# COMPACT_ATOMS: atom_id res chain seq x y z
N MET A 1 12.78 22.64 -0.53
CA MET A 1 12.10 21.68 0.36
C MET A 1 11.14 20.85 -0.47
N PHE A 2 11.16 19.52 -0.34
CA PHE A 2 10.25 18.63 -1.04
C PHE A 2 9.37 17.87 -0.05
N PHE A 3 8.07 17.89 -0.28
CA PHE A 3 7.07 17.17 0.50
C PHE A 3 6.25 16.28 -0.43
N TYR A 4 6.05 15.03 -0.02
CA TYR A 4 5.23 14.05 -0.72
C TYR A 4 4.18 13.53 0.26
N GLY A 5 2.90 13.67 -0.08
CA GLY A 5 1.82 13.29 0.84
C GLY A 5 0.58 12.81 0.12
N ALA A 6 -0.09 11.84 0.74
CA ALA A 6 -1.33 11.29 0.22
C ALA A 6 -2.38 12.40 0.11
N GLY A 7 -3.03 12.50 -1.05
CA GLY A 7 -4.05 13.51 -1.28
C GLY A 7 -3.52 14.92 -1.48
N CYS A 8 -2.19 15.11 -1.61
CA CYS A 8 -1.60 16.38 -2.03
C CYS A 8 -1.67 16.50 -3.55
N ILE A 9 -2.75 17.08 -4.07
CA ILE A 9 -2.98 17.22 -5.50
C ILE A 9 -2.64 18.66 -5.89
N LYS A 10 -1.71 18.80 -6.84
CA LYS A 10 -1.23 20.09 -7.33
C LYS A 10 -2.37 20.97 -7.82
N GLY A 11 -2.43 22.21 -7.32
CA GLY A 11 -3.47 23.19 -7.64
C GLY A 11 -4.87 22.87 -7.09
N LYS A 12 -5.02 21.87 -6.22
CA LYS A 12 -6.30 21.52 -5.59
C LYS A 12 -6.20 21.48 -4.07
N THR A 13 -5.33 20.65 -3.54
CA THR A 13 -5.23 20.37 -2.09
C THR A 13 -3.81 20.53 -1.56
N ASP A 14 -2.83 20.76 -2.44
CA ASP A 14 -1.44 21.05 -2.09
C ASP A 14 -1.28 22.30 -1.21
N HIS A 15 -2.09 23.34 -1.43
CA HIS A 15 -2.04 24.59 -0.66
C HIS A 15 -2.20 24.40 0.85
N VAL A 16 -3.00 23.41 1.27
CA VAL A 16 -3.23 23.06 2.69
C VAL A 16 -1.91 22.71 3.39
N VAL A 17 -0.94 22.17 2.66
CA VAL A 17 0.38 21.82 3.17
C VAL A 17 1.43 22.87 2.77
N SER A 18 1.40 23.38 1.53
CA SER A 18 2.44 24.28 1.05
C SER A 18 2.41 25.63 1.77
N GLU A 19 1.24 26.17 2.11
CA GLU A 19 1.15 27.47 2.79
C GLU A 19 1.74 27.44 4.21
N PRO A 20 1.39 26.48 5.10
CA PRO A 20 2.06 26.37 6.40
C PRO A 20 3.56 26.15 6.26
N LEU A 21 4.00 25.31 5.32
CA LEU A 21 5.44 25.08 5.10
C LEU A 21 6.16 26.34 4.62
N GLN A 22 5.56 27.12 3.72
CA GLN A 22 6.17 28.37 3.23
C GLN A 22 6.29 29.41 4.35
N LYS A 23 5.31 29.48 5.26
CA LYS A 23 5.38 30.36 6.44
C LYS A 23 6.47 29.95 7.42
N LEU A 24 6.66 28.63 7.62
CA LEU A 24 7.69 28.09 8.52
C LEU A 24 9.10 28.18 7.91
N PHE A 25 9.22 28.15 6.59
CA PHE A 25 10.49 28.20 5.87
C PHE A 25 10.48 29.25 4.75
N PRO A 26 10.46 30.56 5.08
CA PRO A 26 10.26 31.64 4.10
C PRO A 26 11.30 31.66 2.97
N GLU A 27 12.55 31.31 3.27
CA GLU A 27 13.67 31.29 2.32
C GLU A 27 13.71 30.02 1.46
N ALA A 28 12.93 28.99 1.79
CA ALA A 28 12.93 27.74 1.06
C ALA A 28 11.92 27.78 -0.09
N THR A 29 12.32 27.30 -1.26
CA THR A 29 11.35 26.92 -2.30
C THR A 29 10.63 25.64 -1.87
N VAL A 30 9.31 25.71 -1.69
CA VAL A 30 8.48 24.58 -1.24
C VAL A 30 7.84 23.87 -2.43
N PHE A 31 8.08 22.57 -2.55
CA PHE A 31 7.43 21.68 -3.52
C PHE A 31 6.56 20.66 -2.78
N VAL A 32 5.27 20.62 -3.10
CA VAL A 32 4.30 19.67 -2.54
C VAL A 32 3.75 18.83 -3.68
N GLU A 33 3.86 17.51 -3.57
CA GLU A 33 3.44 16.55 -4.60
C GLU A 33 2.71 15.35 -3.99
N ASP A 34 1.99 14.61 -4.83
CA ASP A 34 1.25 13.39 -4.42
C ASP A 34 2.22 12.27 -3.96
N ASP A 35 1.77 11.43 -3.03
CA ASP A 35 2.58 10.35 -2.46
C ASP A 35 3.05 9.36 -3.51
N ILE A 36 2.21 9.05 -4.49
CA ILE A 36 2.50 8.10 -5.56
C ILE A 36 3.59 8.61 -6.50
N LEU A 37 3.71 9.93 -6.69
CA LEU A 37 4.84 10.51 -7.42
C LEU A 37 6.12 10.39 -6.60
N GLY A 38 6.02 10.59 -5.28
CA GLY A 38 7.13 10.35 -4.36
C GLY A 38 7.60 8.88 -4.40
N ALA A 39 6.67 7.94 -4.40
CA ALA A 39 6.94 6.51 -4.53
C ALA A 39 7.62 6.18 -5.87
N ALA A 40 7.10 6.68 -7.00
CA ALA A 40 7.68 6.48 -8.31
C ALA A 40 9.13 6.99 -8.39
N ARG A 41 9.40 8.21 -7.93
CA ARG A 41 10.75 8.77 -7.88
C ARG A 41 11.69 7.98 -6.98
N ALA A 42 11.20 7.52 -5.83
CA ALA A 42 11.99 6.71 -4.90
C ALA A 42 12.37 5.34 -5.47
N LEU A 43 11.46 4.71 -6.21
CA LEU A 43 11.60 3.36 -6.74
C LEU A 43 12.33 3.32 -8.07
N LEU A 44 12.00 4.23 -8.98
CA LEU A 44 12.40 4.18 -10.39
C LEU A 44 13.44 5.24 -10.75
N GLY A 45 13.61 6.27 -9.93
CA GLY A 45 14.50 7.37 -10.25
C GLY A 45 14.06 8.07 -11.53
N LYS A 46 14.86 7.95 -12.59
CA LYS A 46 14.60 8.49 -13.94
C LYS A 46 14.22 7.41 -14.97
N SER A 47 13.99 6.19 -14.53
CA SER A 47 13.60 5.06 -15.39
C SER A 47 12.08 4.93 -15.49
N SER A 48 11.58 4.38 -16.60
CA SER A 48 10.17 4.07 -16.75
C SER A 48 9.80 2.75 -16.05
N GLY A 49 8.56 2.65 -15.57
CA GLY A 49 8.05 1.46 -14.92
C GLY A 49 6.74 1.69 -14.17
N ILE A 50 6.24 0.64 -13.54
CA ILE A 50 5.05 0.73 -12.70
C ILE A 50 5.51 0.88 -11.24
N ALA A 51 5.02 1.91 -10.57
CA ALA A 51 5.28 2.16 -9.16
C ALA A 51 4.00 1.91 -8.34
N CYS A 52 4.15 1.27 -7.19
CA CYS A 52 3.05 0.85 -6.35
C CYS A 52 3.33 1.17 -4.89
N ILE A 53 2.28 1.53 -4.16
CA ILE A 53 2.27 1.66 -2.72
C ILE A 53 1.40 0.52 -2.18
N LEU A 54 1.94 -0.32 -1.29
CA LEU A 54 1.17 -1.28 -0.50
C LEU A 54 1.48 -1.09 0.98
N GLY A 55 0.60 -0.36 1.67
CA GLY A 55 0.67 -0.09 3.10
C GLY A 55 -0.70 -0.27 3.73
N THR A 56 -1.15 0.70 4.55
CA THR A 56 -2.52 0.71 5.07
C THR A 56 -3.56 0.66 3.94
N GLY A 57 -3.33 1.43 2.87
CA GLY A 57 -4.08 1.37 1.61
C GLY A 57 -3.16 1.01 0.45
N THR A 58 -3.69 1.12 -0.77
CA THR A 58 -2.96 0.77 -2.00
C THR A 58 -2.98 1.93 -2.98
N ASN A 59 -1.92 2.07 -3.79
CA ASN A 59 -1.92 2.95 -4.94
C ASN A 59 -1.00 2.39 -6.03
N SER A 60 -1.25 2.71 -7.30
CA SER A 60 -0.37 2.33 -8.41
C SER A 60 -0.38 3.37 -9.51
N CYS A 61 0.73 3.49 -10.24
CA CYS A 61 0.81 4.34 -11.43
C CYS A 61 1.84 3.82 -12.43
N PHE A 62 1.70 4.23 -13.68
CA PHE A 62 2.76 4.12 -14.67
C PHE A 62 3.56 5.43 -14.73
N TYR A 63 4.87 5.31 -14.53
CA TYR A 63 5.83 6.40 -14.51
C TYR A 63 6.74 6.30 -15.74
N ASN A 64 6.90 7.39 -16.48
CA ASN A 64 7.71 7.39 -17.71
C ASN A 64 9.19 7.75 -17.46
N GLY A 65 9.60 7.94 -16.20
CA GLY A 65 10.94 8.42 -15.83
C GLY A 65 11.01 9.91 -15.51
N ALA A 66 9.93 10.66 -15.77
CA ALA A 66 9.80 12.07 -15.41
C ALA A 66 8.50 12.35 -14.66
N GLU A 67 7.37 11.87 -15.19
CA GLU A 67 6.02 12.10 -14.69
C GLU A 67 5.15 10.84 -14.73
N ILE A 68 4.01 10.91 -14.04
CA ILE A 68 2.98 9.87 -14.07
C ILE A 68 2.13 10.07 -15.33
N THR A 69 2.01 9.03 -16.14
CA THR A 69 1.25 9.08 -17.41
C THR A 69 -0.01 8.22 -17.40
N ASP A 70 -0.13 7.31 -16.43
CA ASP A 70 -1.34 6.52 -16.21
C ASP A 70 -1.50 6.16 -14.71
N LYS A 71 -2.74 6.04 -14.24
CA LYS A 71 -3.09 5.73 -12.85
C LYS A 71 -4.40 4.96 -12.79
N VAL A 72 -4.35 3.77 -12.19
CA VAL A 72 -5.58 3.04 -11.82
C VAL A 72 -6.14 3.60 -10.50
N PRO A 73 -7.42 3.99 -10.43
CA PRO A 73 -8.03 4.49 -9.21
C PRO A 73 -8.00 3.48 -8.06
N THR A 74 -7.65 3.93 -6.86
CA THR A 74 -7.50 3.06 -5.67
C THR A 74 -8.83 2.61 -5.08
N LEU A 75 -9.87 3.46 -5.21
CA LEU A 75 -11.24 3.28 -4.69
C LEU A 75 -11.36 3.14 -3.16
N GLY A 76 -10.23 3.16 -2.43
CA GLY A 76 -10.17 3.11 -0.97
C GLY A 76 -10.60 1.77 -0.38
N PHE A 77 -10.38 1.59 0.92
CA PHE A 77 -10.49 0.29 1.60
C PHE A 77 -11.86 -0.42 1.51
N ILE A 78 -12.92 0.32 1.20
CA ILE A 78 -14.27 -0.23 1.03
C ILE A 78 -14.39 -0.88 -0.35
N LEU A 79 -14.13 -0.11 -1.41
CA LEU A 79 -14.42 -0.47 -2.80
C LEU A 79 -13.21 -1.08 -3.54
N GLY A 80 -12.00 -0.87 -3.04
CA GLY A 80 -10.75 -1.36 -3.60
C GLY A 80 -9.69 -1.57 -2.52
N ASP A 81 -8.55 -0.90 -2.67
CA ASP A 81 -7.30 -1.11 -1.92
C ASP A 81 -6.86 -2.58 -1.85
N GLU A 82 -7.07 -3.37 -2.90
CA GLU A 82 -6.56 -4.74 -2.96
C GLU A 82 -5.06 -4.78 -2.68
N GLY A 83 -4.60 -5.81 -1.97
CA GLY A 83 -3.21 -5.95 -1.54
C GLY A 83 -2.80 -5.09 -0.34
N SER A 84 -3.67 -4.21 0.17
CA SER A 84 -3.36 -3.38 1.34
C SER A 84 -3.56 -4.12 2.67
N GLY A 85 -3.01 -3.55 3.74
CA GLY A 85 -3.24 -4.01 5.11
C GLY A 85 -4.70 -3.89 5.53
N ALA A 86 -5.40 -2.82 5.13
CA ALA A 86 -6.83 -2.67 5.44
C ALA A 86 -7.67 -3.74 4.72
N TYR A 87 -7.31 -4.07 3.48
CA TYR A 87 -7.99 -5.12 2.72
C TYR A 87 -7.73 -6.51 3.33
N LEU A 88 -6.48 -6.82 3.68
CA LEU A 88 -6.14 -8.05 4.41
C LEU A 88 -6.90 -8.17 5.73
N GLY A 89 -6.90 -7.11 6.53
CA GLY A 89 -7.62 -7.06 7.80
C GLY A 89 -9.13 -7.26 7.62
N LYS A 90 -9.71 -6.62 6.59
CA LYS A 90 -11.13 -6.79 6.22
C LYS A 90 -11.46 -8.25 5.92
N LEU A 91 -10.67 -8.90 5.07
CA LEU A 91 -10.90 -10.30 4.72
C LEU A 91 -10.75 -11.20 5.95
N PHE A 92 -9.69 -11.01 6.72
CA PHE A 92 -9.39 -11.83 7.89
C PHE A 92 -10.46 -11.73 8.98
N ILE A 93 -10.89 -10.51 9.31
CA ILE A 93 -11.93 -10.27 10.31
C ILE A 93 -13.28 -10.80 9.85
N ASN A 94 -13.57 -10.76 8.55
CA ASN A 94 -14.77 -11.39 8.00
C ASN A 94 -14.77 -12.89 8.26
N ASP A 95 -13.66 -13.56 7.93
CA ASP A 95 -13.52 -15.00 8.12
C ASP A 95 -13.57 -15.38 9.60
N TYR A 96 -12.93 -14.59 10.48
CA TYR A 96 -12.95 -14.82 11.93
C TYR A 96 -14.37 -14.86 12.49
N PHE A 97 -15.15 -13.79 12.30
CA PHE A 97 -16.51 -13.72 12.85
C PHE A 97 -17.49 -14.66 12.15
N LYS A 98 -17.21 -15.08 10.92
CA LYS A 98 -17.98 -16.10 10.20
C LYS A 98 -17.51 -17.53 10.45
N ARG A 99 -16.56 -17.74 11.37
CA ARG A 99 -16.05 -19.09 11.74
C ARG A 99 -15.41 -19.83 10.57
N ALA A 100 -14.79 -19.08 9.66
CA ALA A 100 -14.12 -19.60 8.45
C ALA A 100 -12.59 -19.65 8.59
N ILE A 101 -12.03 -19.23 9.74
CA ILE A 101 -10.61 -19.43 10.05
C ILE A 101 -10.38 -20.80 10.72
N PRO A 102 -9.17 -21.38 10.58
CA PRO A 102 -8.75 -22.56 11.33
C PRO A 102 -8.83 -22.38 12.86
N GLU A 103 -9.19 -23.46 13.56
CA GLU A 103 -9.43 -23.43 15.01
C GLU A 103 -8.19 -23.06 15.83
N ASP A 104 -7.00 -23.47 15.39
CA ASP A 104 -5.73 -23.13 16.04
C ASP A 104 -5.41 -21.63 15.95
N LEU A 105 -5.65 -21.00 14.79
CA LEU A 105 -5.52 -19.55 14.63
C LEU A 105 -6.58 -18.79 15.43
N LYS A 106 -7.80 -19.34 15.51
CA LYS A 106 -8.88 -18.76 16.30
C LYS A 106 -8.53 -18.71 17.78
N GLN A 107 -8.02 -19.80 18.35
CA GLN A 107 -7.59 -19.85 19.74
C GLN A 107 -6.47 -18.85 20.04
N LYS A 108 -5.47 -18.74 19.14
CA LYS A 108 -4.42 -17.71 19.27
C LYS A 108 -5.02 -16.29 19.28
N MET A 109 -5.93 -16.01 18.36
CA MET A 109 -6.56 -14.70 18.27
C MET A 109 -7.40 -14.37 19.51
N GLU A 110 -8.16 -15.33 20.03
CA GLU A 110 -8.98 -15.17 21.23
C GLU A 110 -8.11 -14.88 22.47
N ASN A 111 -6.90 -15.47 22.53
CA ASN A 111 -5.93 -15.25 23.60
C ASN A 111 -5.19 -13.91 23.48
N GLU A 112 -4.91 -13.43 22.28
CA GLU A 112 -4.07 -12.24 22.06
C GLU A 112 -4.88 -10.95 21.89
N LEU A 113 -6.02 -11.01 21.19
CA LEU A 113 -6.73 -9.81 20.73
C LEU A 113 -8.04 -9.55 21.48
N HIS A 114 -8.60 -10.56 22.16
CA HIS A 114 -9.84 -10.47 22.95
C HIS A 114 -10.97 -9.71 22.24
N LEU A 115 -11.13 -9.94 20.93
CA LEU A 115 -12.05 -9.16 20.09
C LEU A 115 -13.51 -9.44 20.44
N LYS A 116 -14.29 -8.36 20.59
CA LYS A 116 -15.76 -8.41 20.66
C LYS A 116 -16.35 -7.84 19.38
N LEU A 117 -17.38 -8.49 18.85
CA LEU A 117 -18.04 -8.08 17.61
C LEU A 117 -18.51 -6.61 17.68
N ALA A 118 -19.08 -6.19 18.81
CA ALA A 118 -19.57 -4.82 18.98
C ALA A 118 -18.45 -3.76 18.83
N ASP A 119 -17.28 -4.02 19.39
CA ASP A 119 -16.14 -3.10 19.35
C ASP A 119 -15.58 -3.00 17.93
N VAL A 120 -15.49 -4.14 17.22
CA VAL A 120 -15.06 -4.19 15.82
C VAL A 120 -16.04 -3.43 14.92
N LEU A 121 -17.35 -3.62 15.10
CA LEU A 121 -18.36 -2.89 14.32
C LEU A 121 -18.31 -1.39 14.61
N ASN A 122 -18.08 -0.98 15.86
CA ASN A 122 -17.90 0.44 16.20
C ASN A 122 -16.68 1.02 15.49
N ALA A 123 -15.52 0.37 15.58
CA ALA A 123 -14.28 0.82 14.97
C ALA A 123 -14.35 0.90 13.44
N VAL A 124 -15.08 -0.02 12.79
CA VAL A 124 -15.18 -0.06 11.32
C VAL A 124 -16.23 0.92 10.77
N TYR A 125 -17.35 1.12 11.46
CA TYR A 125 -18.49 1.86 10.91
C TYR A 125 -18.74 3.22 11.54
N ARG A 126 -18.11 3.55 12.68
CA ARG A 126 -18.42 4.76 13.45
C ARG A 126 -17.21 5.61 13.82
N GLU A 127 -16.01 5.03 13.87
CA GLU A 127 -14.79 5.76 14.22
C GLU A 127 -14.13 6.41 12.99
N GLU A 128 -13.21 7.36 13.26
CA GLU A 128 -12.61 8.25 12.25
C GLU A 128 -11.63 7.53 11.29
N TYR A 129 -10.98 6.45 11.72
CA TYR A 129 -9.90 5.80 10.96
C TYR A 129 -10.07 4.27 10.79
N PRO A 130 -11.17 3.80 10.16
CA PRO A 130 -11.49 2.38 10.05
C PRO A 130 -10.46 1.59 9.25
N SER A 131 -9.87 2.18 8.20
CA SER A 131 -8.82 1.52 7.41
C SER A 131 -7.55 1.26 8.23
N ARG A 132 -7.16 2.21 9.09
CA ARG A 132 -6.02 2.04 10.02
C ARG A 132 -6.33 0.97 11.06
N TYR A 133 -7.56 0.94 11.59
CA TYR A 133 -7.98 -0.11 12.51
C TYR A 133 -7.84 -1.49 11.87
N LEU A 134 -8.40 -1.68 10.67
CA LEU A 134 -8.31 -2.95 9.95
C LEU A 134 -6.87 -3.34 9.61
N ALA A 135 -6.04 -2.38 9.20
CA ALA A 135 -4.64 -2.65 8.88
C ALA A 135 -3.81 -3.16 10.05
N LYS A 136 -4.22 -2.92 11.31
CA LYS A 136 -3.52 -3.45 12.49
C LYS A 136 -3.51 -4.98 12.53
N PHE A 137 -4.54 -5.63 11.99
CA PHE A 137 -4.59 -7.11 11.94
C PHE A 137 -3.51 -7.71 11.03
N SER A 138 -2.88 -6.90 10.15
CA SER A 138 -1.72 -7.36 9.38
C SER A 138 -0.51 -7.71 10.26
N VAL A 139 -0.43 -7.20 11.49
CA VAL A 139 0.64 -7.58 12.44
C VAL A 139 0.47 -9.04 12.88
N PHE A 140 -0.73 -9.40 13.33
CA PHE A 140 -1.06 -10.79 13.69
C PHE A 140 -0.84 -11.76 12.52
N LEU A 141 -1.22 -11.35 11.30
CA LEU A 141 -0.96 -12.13 10.09
C LEU A 141 0.55 -12.30 9.84
N SER A 142 1.36 -11.27 10.09
CA SER A 142 2.81 -11.33 9.90
C SER A 142 3.47 -12.30 10.88
N GLU A 143 3.05 -12.29 12.15
CA GLU A 143 3.52 -13.21 13.19
C GLU A 143 3.15 -14.67 12.89
N ASN A 144 2.05 -14.88 12.17
CA ASN A 144 1.56 -16.19 11.77
C ASN A 144 1.79 -16.50 10.26
N LYS A 145 2.73 -15.81 9.59
CA LYS A 145 2.94 -15.89 8.13
C LYS A 145 3.30 -17.28 7.59
N ASN A 146 3.74 -18.20 8.45
CA ASN A 146 4.06 -19.57 8.07
C ASN A 146 2.83 -20.48 8.06
N HIS A 147 1.70 -20.02 8.61
CA HIS A 147 0.46 -20.79 8.62
C HIS A 147 -0.16 -20.80 7.22
N ILE A 148 -0.58 -21.97 6.73
CA ILE A 148 -1.07 -22.15 5.36
C ILE A 148 -2.27 -21.26 5.02
N TYR A 149 -3.24 -21.12 5.92
CA TYR A 149 -4.38 -20.20 5.77
C TYR A 149 -3.92 -18.75 5.58
N VAL A 150 -2.95 -18.28 6.37
CA VAL A 150 -2.45 -16.91 6.30
C VAL A 150 -1.73 -16.66 4.99
N GLN A 151 -0.89 -17.61 4.55
CA GLN A 151 -0.25 -17.53 3.23
C GLN A 151 -1.28 -17.45 2.11
N ASN A 152 -2.30 -18.30 2.14
CA ASN A 152 -3.36 -18.30 1.12
C ASN A 152 -4.16 -16.99 1.12
N LEU A 153 -4.48 -16.44 2.29
CA LEU A 153 -5.15 -15.16 2.43
C LEU A 153 -4.33 -14.01 1.81
N ILE A 154 -3.04 -13.95 2.12
CA ILE A 154 -2.12 -12.93 1.59
C ILE A 154 -1.95 -13.10 0.08
N LYS A 155 -1.71 -14.32 -0.40
CA LYS A 155 -1.58 -14.61 -1.84
C LYS A 155 -2.84 -14.23 -2.60
N ARG A 156 -4.03 -14.52 -2.05
CA ARG A 156 -5.31 -14.08 -2.62
C ARG A 156 -5.37 -12.56 -2.73
N SER A 157 -5.03 -11.84 -1.66
CA SER A 157 -5.04 -10.37 -1.67
C SER A 157 -4.12 -9.77 -2.73
N PHE A 158 -2.91 -10.32 -2.89
CA PHE A 158 -1.99 -9.88 -3.95
C PHE A 158 -2.48 -10.30 -5.34
N THR A 159 -3.10 -11.47 -5.48
CA THR A 159 -3.72 -11.89 -6.73
C THR A 159 -4.78 -10.89 -7.18
N ASP A 160 -5.65 -10.47 -6.25
CA ASP A 160 -6.68 -9.47 -6.51
C ASP A 160 -6.04 -8.12 -6.90
N PHE A 161 -4.96 -7.71 -6.22
CA PHE A 161 -4.22 -6.49 -6.56
C PHE A 161 -3.66 -6.54 -7.98
N PHE A 162 -2.91 -7.60 -8.33
CA PHE A 162 -2.33 -7.73 -9.66
C PHE A 162 -3.39 -7.74 -10.76
N PHE A 163 -4.44 -8.52 -10.58
CA PHE A 163 -5.51 -8.63 -11.57
C PHE A 163 -6.25 -7.31 -11.80
N LYS A 164 -6.64 -6.62 -10.72
CA LYS A 164 -7.48 -5.42 -10.81
C LYS A 164 -6.72 -4.12 -11.02
N ASN A 165 -5.42 -4.09 -10.68
CA ASN A 165 -4.61 -2.88 -10.78
C ASN A 165 -3.52 -3.03 -11.84
N ILE A 166 -2.60 -3.97 -11.67
CA ILE A 166 -1.38 -4.04 -12.50
C ILE A 166 -1.70 -4.43 -13.94
N GLU A 167 -2.56 -5.43 -14.14
CA GLU A 167 -2.94 -5.91 -15.48
C GLU A 167 -3.87 -4.95 -16.24
N ARG A 168 -4.18 -3.78 -15.65
CA ARG A 168 -4.92 -2.71 -16.35
C ARG A 168 -3.99 -1.75 -17.09
N TYR A 169 -2.70 -1.76 -16.79
CA TYR A 169 -1.72 -0.95 -17.52
C TYR A 169 -1.37 -1.62 -18.85
N ASN A 170 -1.40 -0.84 -19.93
CA ASN A 170 -1.04 -1.34 -21.25
C ASN A 170 0.43 -1.76 -21.31
N SER A 171 0.70 -2.95 -21.87
CA SER A 171 2.05 -3.52 -21.98
C SER A 171 2.80 -3.62 -20.64
N PHE A 172 2.10 -3.89 -19.53
CA PHE A 172 2.74 -4.02 -18.21
C PHE A 172 3.87 -5.06 -18.20
N GLU A 173 3.81 -6.09 -19.06
CA GLU A 173 4.80 -7.16 -19.19
C GLU A 173 6.18 -6.66 -19.65
N LYS A 174 6.23 -5.49 -20.29
CA LYS A 174 7.49 -4.85 -20.75
C LYS A 174 8.21 -4.11 -19.63
N TYR A 175 7.54 -3.85 -18.52
CA TYR A 175 8.04 -2.99 -17.45
C TYR A 175 8.20 -3.77 -16.15
N THR A 176 9.04 -3.26 -15.25
CA THR A 176 9.09 -3.76 -13.89
C THR A 176 7.97 -3.14 -13.06
N VAL A 177 7.42 -3.92 -12.13
CA VAL A 177 6.46 -3.49 -11.12
C VAL A 177 7.18 -3.37 -9.79
N ASN A 178 7.17 -2.16 -9.23
CA ASN A 178 8.01 -1.75 -8.11
C ASN A 178 7.13 -1.32 -6.95
N PHE A 179 7.56 -1.60 -5.72
CA PHE A 179 6.71 -1.48 -4.55
C PHE A 179 7.40 -0.72 -3.42
N VAL A 180 6.64 0.18 -2.79
CA VAL A 180 6.98 0.75 -1.50
C VAL A 180 5.89 0.48 -0.47
N GLY A 181 6.26 0.33 0.79
CA GLY A 181 5.33 0.22 1.90
C GLY A 181 5.44 -1.09 2.66
N SER A 182 4.97 -1.05 3.90
CA SER A 182 5.14 -2.12 4.89
C SER A 182 4.58 -3.46 4.44
N ILE A 183 3.43 -3.49 3.77
CA ILE A 183 2.78 -4.73 3.33
C ILE A 183 3.59 -5.38 2.20
N ALA A 184 4.02 -4.60 1.20
CA ALA A 184 4.89 -5.11 0.14
C ALA A 184 6.23 -5.62 0.70
N PHE A 185 6.81 -4.91 1.67
CA PHE A 185 8.11 -5.25 2.23
C PHE A 185 8.07 -6.49 3.11
N HIS A 186 7.14 -6.57 4.07
CA HIS A 186 7.08 -7.69 5.01
C HIS A 186 6.59 -9.00 4.38
N TYR A 187 5.78 -8.91 3.32
CA TYR A 187 5.28 -10.07 2.59
C TYR A 187 5.92 -10.24 1.21
N SER A 188 7.15 -9.74 1.03
CA SER A 188 7.83 -9.70 -0.27
C SER A 188 7.95 -11.07 -0.92
N ASP A 189 8.13 -12.13 -0.13
CA ASP A 189 8.31 -13.49 -0.66
C ASP A 189 7.02 -13.99 -1.32
N LEU A 190 5.88 -13.79 -0.65
CA LEU A 190 4.56 -14.14 -1.17
C LEU A 190 4.16 -13.23 -2.34
N LEU A 191 4.50 -11.94 -2.27
CA LEU A 191 4.26 -10.99 -3.36
C LEU A 191 4.99 -11.42 -4.65
N LYS A 192 6.28 -11.79 -4.53
CA LYS A 192 7.10 -12.28 -5.64
C LYS A 192 6.59 -13.61 -6.17
N GLU A 193 6.16 -14.52 -5.30
CA GLU A 193 5.58 -15.80 -5.71
C GLU A 193 4.32 -15.60 -6.57
N VAL A 194 3.39 -14.76 -6.13
CA VAL A 194 2.16 -14.47 -6.89
C VAL A 194 2.50 -13.76 -8.20
N ALA A 195 3.44 -12.81 -8.19
CA ALA A 195 3.87 -12.12 -9.40
C ALA A 195 4.49 -13.08 -10.43
N PHE A 196 5.34 -14.01 -9.98
CA PHE A 196 5.98 -15.01 -10.83
C PHE A 196 4.93 -15.87 -11.55
N ASN A 197 3.92 -16.36 -10.82
CA ASN A 197 2.83 -17.17 -11.39
C ASN A 197 1.94 -16.40 -12.40
N ARG A 198 2.06 -15.07 -12.45
CA ARG A 198 1.33 -14.19 -13.36
C ARG A 198 2.23 -13.53 -14.41
N GLU A 199 3.47 -13.99 -14.54
CA GLU A 199 4.47 -13.45 -15.48
C GLU A 199 4.79 -11.95 -15.26
N ILE A 200 4.57 -11.45 -14.05
CA ILE A 200 4.84 -10.07 -13.67
C ILE A 200 6.29 -9.92 -13.18
N ARG A 201 7.04 -9.02 -13.82
CA ARG A 201 8.44 -8.74 -13.47
C ARG A 201 8.51 -7.78 -12.29
N ILE A 202 8.87 -8.30 -11.12
CA ILE A 202 9.09 -7.47 -9.93
C ILE A 202 10.44 -6.75 -10.01
N GLY A 203 10.44 -5.45 -9.75
CA GLY A 203 11.63 -4.62 -9.59
C GLY A 203 11.98 -4.38 -8.12
N ASN A 204 12.16 -3.12 -7.76
CA ASN A 204 12.49 -2.71 -6.39
C ASN A 204 11.32 -2.92 -5.43
N ILE A 205 11.60 -3.43 -4.24
CA ILE A 205 10.68 -3.46 -3.10
C ILE A 205 11.38 -2.80 -1.91
N ILE A 206 10.83 -1.69 -1.39
CA ILE A 206 11.41 -0.95 -0.27
C ILE A 206 10.36 -0.67 0.81
N ASP A 207 10.76 -0.60 2.07
CA ASP A 207 9.82 -0.28 3.16
C ASP A 207 9.39 1.20 3.12
N LYS A 208 10.37 2.11 3.06
CA LYS A 208 10.14 3.57 3.11
C LYS A 208 10.77 4.29 1.92
N PRO A 209 10.11 5.31 1.35
CA PRO A 209 10.61 6.01 0.17
C PRO A 209 11.77 6.97 0.47
N ILE A 210 12.02 7.31 1.73
CA ILE A 210 12.91 8.42 2.11
C ILE A 210 14.34 8.29 1.56
N ASN A 211 14.91 7.08 1.55
CA ASN A 211 16.26 6.85 1.02
C ASN A 211 16.30 6.97 -0.50
N GLY A 212 15.27 6.46 -1.19
CA GLY A 212 15.13 6.61 -2.64
C GLY A 212 14.92 8.07 -3.04
N LEU A 213 14.07 8.80 -2.32
CA LEU A 213 13.84 10.24 -2.52
C LEU A 213 15.09 11.06 -2.25
N LYS A 214 15.84 10.75 -1.19
CA LYS A 214 17.13 11.39 -0.92
C LYS A 214 18.03 11.24 -2.13
N LYS A 215 18.24 10.01 -2.62
CA LYS A 215 19.06 9.74 -3.81
C LYS A 215 18.56 10.50 -5.05
N TYR A 216 17.25 10.53 -5.28
CA TYR A 216 16.65 11.23 -6.41
C TYR A 216 16.95 12.74 -6.39
N HIS A 217 16.86 13.37 -5.22
CA HIS A 217 17.04 14.82 -5.06
C HIS A 217 18.49 15.26 -4.83
N THR A 218 19.36 14.37 -4.34
CA THR A 218 20.80 14.69 -4.15
C THR A 218 21.65 14.39 -5.38
N ASN A 219 21.17 13.53 -6.28
CA ASN A 219 21.81 13.26 -7.58
C ASN A 219 21.19 14.10 -8.71
N LEU A 220 20.59 15.24 -8.34
CA LEU A 220 20.29 16.33 -9.26
C LEU A 220 21.57 17.03 -9.69
#